data_AF-A0A7X6WDB4-F1
#
_entry.id   AF-A0A7X6WDB4-F1
#
_cell.length_a   1.000
_cell.length_b   1.000
_cell.length_c   1.000
_cell.angle_alpha   90.00
_cell.angle_beta   90.00
_cell.angle_gamma   90.00
#
_symmetry.space_group_name_H-M   'P 1'
#
loop_
_entity.id
_entity.type
_entity.pdbx_description
1 polymer ?
#
loop_
_entity_poly.entity_id
_entity_poly.type
_entity_poly.pdbx_seq_one_letter_code
_entity_poly.pdbx_strand_id
1 'polypeptide(L)'
;MGDKFHSRIEKYEKIKDKLNKSINTVATIRLLDFLLILFLAYKYVEKGTSIYLYSLLTAIGLLVYLVLHHGKLKKTLRFANSMILINQRYLDRLNDNWVNFGDHGEDFVDKTHAYSNDLDIVGKSSLFQRINLAHNYIGRNALAKDLLNKQYNKDEILNRQNAIEELSHKLDFIQNLEYESMNTKILNPEDLISYFENSKEFTYSNNTRLLINFLPLLTLTSLALFFILKISSLFLVPFLLVTIQILLWLIGLKKNDSILEKVGLFK
;
A
#
# COMPACT_ATOMS: atom_id res chain seq x y z
N MET A 1 -26.74 -15.95 12.11
CA MET A 1 -25.68 -14.95 11.85
C MET A 1 -24.62 -15.48 10.88
N GLY A 2 -24.22 -16.75 10.98
CA GLY A 2 -23.29 -17.40 10.03
C GLY A 2 -23.69 -17.30 8.55
N ASP A 3 -24.97 -17.54 8.23
CA ASP A 3 -25.48 -17.49 6.83
C ASP A 3 -25.21 -16.15 6.14
N LYS A 4 -25.27 -15.04 6.90
CA LYS A 4 -24.97 -13.69 6.39
C LYS A 4 -23.52 -13.58 5.94
N PHE A 5 -22.59 -14.17 6.69
CA PHE A 5 -21.17 -14.16 6.36
C PHE A 5 -20.84 -15.09 5.19
N HIS A 6 -21.46 -16.28 5.12
CA HIS A 6 -21.34 -17.17 3.96
C HIS A 6 -21.81 -16.48 2.66
N SER A 7 -23.00 -15.87 2.67
CA SER A 7 -23.53 -15.16 1.51
C SER A 7 -22.61 -14.01 1.06
N ARG A 8 -21.98 -13.30 2.01
CA ARG A 8 -21.00 -12.25 1.70
C ARG A 8 -19.73 -12.82 1.07
N ILE A 9 -19.21 -13.94 1.56
CA ILE A 9 -18.04 -14.60 0.96
C ILE A 9 -18.34 -14.97 -0.49
N GLU A 10 -19.45 -15.67 -0.75
CA GLU A 10 -19.83 -16.05 -2.12
C GLU A 10 -19.98 -14.83 -3.05
N LYS A 11 -20.56 -13.74 -2.54
CA LYS A 11 -20.68 -12.48 -3.29
C LYS A 11 -19.30 -11.95 -3.69
N TYR A 12 -18.35 -11.88 -2.76
CA TYR A 12 -17.02 -11.35 -3.03
C TYR A 12 -16.15 -12.30 -3.85
N GLU A 13 -16.36 -13.62 -3.75
CA GLU A 13 -15.71 -14.60 -4.64
C GLU A 13 -16.16 -14.43 -6.09
N LYS A 14 -17.46 -14.28 -6.34
CA LYS A 14 -17.98 -13.98 -7.69
C LYS A 14 -17.39 -12.68 -8.24
N ILE A 15 -17.21 -11.66 -7.39
CA ILE A 15 -16.57 -10.39 -7.77
C ILE A 15 -15.07 -10.60 -8.08
N LYS A 16 -14.35 -11.33 -7.22
CA LYS A 16 -12.94 -11.68 -7.39
C LYS A 16 -12.70 -12.37 -8.73
N ASP A 17 -13.52 -13.35 -9.09
CA ASP A 17 -13.36 -14.12 -10.32
C ASP A 17 -13.60 -13.25 -11.57
N LYS A 18 -14.62 -12.38 -11.54
CA LYS A 18 -14.86 -11.40 -12.60
C LYS A 18 -13.69 -10.43 -12.75
N LEU A 19 -13.16 -9.92 -11.64
CA LEU A 19 -12.03 -9.00 -11.64
C LEU A 19 -10.75 -9.66 -12.18
N ASN A 20 -10.46 -10.91 -11.79
CA ASN A 20 -9.31 -11.66 -12.29
C ASN A 20 -9.37 -11.84 -13.81
N LYS A 21 -10.54 -12.16 -14.37
CA LYS A 21 -10.74 -12.22 -15.82
C LYS A 21 -10.43 -10.87 -16.48
N SER A 22 -11.01 -9.78 -15.99
CA SER A 22 -10.77 -8.44 -16.53
C SER A 22 -9.30 -8.00 -16.43
N ILE A 23 -8.64 -8.31 -15.32
CA ILE A 23 -7.21 -8.02 -15.07
C ILE A 23 -6.34 -8.76 -16.10
N ASN A 24 -6.62 -10.05 -16.35
CA ASN A 24 -5.89 -10.83 -17.34
C ASN A 24 -6.12 -10.30 -18.75
N THR A 25 -7.36 -9.99 -19.12
CA THR A 25 -7.67 -9.38 -20.42
C THR A 25 -6.94 -8.06 -20.62
N VAL A 26 -6.96 -7.15 -19.64
CA VAL A 26 -6.23 -5.87 -19.70
C VAL A 26 -4.72 -6.09 -19.78
N ALA A 27 -4.18 -7.08 -19.06
CA ALA A 27 -2.76 -7.42 -19.12
C ALA A 27 -2.34 -7.91 -20.52
N THR A 28 -3.15 -8.76 -21.15
CA THR A 28 -2.93 -9.23 -22.53
C THR A 28 -3.01 -8.09 -23.54
N ILE A 29 -4.03 -7.22 -23.44
CA ILE A 29 -4.18 -6.05 -24.34
C ILE A 29 -2.95 -5.13 -24.22
N ARG A 30 -2.48 -4.88 -23.00
CA ARG A 30 -1.29 -4.05 -22.77
C ARG A 30 -0.02 -4.64 -23.38
N LEU A 31 0.12 -5.97 -23.39
CA LEU A 31 1.25 -6.65 -24.04
C LEU A 31 1.19 -6.45 -25.56
N LEU A 32 0.02 -6.67 -26.15
CA LEU A 32 -0.20 -6.45 -27.59
C LEU A 32 0.05 -4.98 -27.98
N ASP A 33 -0.42 -4.05 -27.17
CA ASP A 33 -0.19 -2.61 -27.37
C ASP A 33 1.29 -2.24 -27.27
N PHE A 34 2.04 -2.84 -26.34
CA PHE A 34 3.49 -2.66 -26.27
C PHE A 34 4.22 -3.16 -27.53
N LEU A 35 3.82 -4.32 -28.07
CA LEU A 35 4.34 -4.82 -29.34
C LEU A 35 3.99 -3.89 -30.50
N LEU A 36 2.78 -3.32 -30.50
CA LEU A 36 2.35 -2.33 -31.49
C LEU A 36 3.21 -1.07 -31.41
N ILE A 37 3.52 -0.56 -30.21
CA ILE A 37 4.42 0.57 -30.00
C ILE A 37 5.81 0.31 -30.59
N LEU A 38 6.39 -0.88 -30.33
CA LEU A 38 7.69 -1.25 -30.91
C LEU A 38 7.65 -1.29 -32.44
N PHE A 39 6.60 -1.86 -33.01
CA PHE A 39 6.39 -1.92 -34.45
C PHE A 39 6.26 -0.51 -35.07
N LEU A 40 5.47 0.37 -34.46
CA LEU A 40 5.29 1.75 -34.91
C LEU A 40 6.57 2.57 -34.80
N ALA A 41 7.35 2.38 -33.72
CA ALA A 41 8.65 3.03 -33.55
C ALA A 41 9.64 2.59 -34.64
N TYR A 42 9.69 1.29 -34.96
CA TYR A 42 10.51 0.77 -36.06
C TYR A 42 10.10 1.39 -37.40
N LYS A 43 8.79 1.43 -37.71
CA LYS A 43 8.28 2.03 -38.95
C LYS A 43 8.54 3.53 -39.04
N TYR A 44 8.52 4.24 -37.92
CA TYR A 44 8.90 5.66 -37.88
C TYR A 44 10.38 5.87 -38.23
N VAL A 45 11.30 5.04 -37.72
CA VAL A 45 12.73 5.12 -38.05
C VAL A 45 12.99 4.76 -39.52
N GLU A 46 12.28 3.77 -40.07
CA GLU A 46 12.43 3.34 -41.46
C GLU A 46 11.94 4.40 -42.48
N LYS A 47 10.74 4.98 -42.23
CA LYS A 47 10.05 5.82 -43.23
C LYS A 47 10.03 7.31 -42.90
N GLY A 48 10.25 7.71 -41.65
CA GLY A 48 10.27 9.11 -41.22
C GLY A 48 8.97 9.89 -41.42
N THR A 49 7.83 9.23 -41.64
CA THR A 49 6.56 9.91 -41.93
C THR A 49 5.80 10.29 -40.66
N SER A 50 5.20 11.48 -40.65
CA SER A 50 4.46 12.03 -39.50
C SER A 50 3.28 11.16 -39.05
N ILE A 51 2.70 10.35 -39.94
CA ILE A 51 1.59 9.44 -39.61
C ILE A 51 1.98 8.41 -38.54
N TYR A 52 3.21 7.87 -38.60
CA TYR A 52 3.71 6.92 -37.61
C TYR A 52 4.01 7.60 -36.27
N LEU A 53 4.41 8.87 -36.28
CA LEU A 53 4.60 9.66 -35.06
C LEU A 53 3.27 9.86 -34.31
N TYR A 54 2.21 10.29 -35.00
CA TYR A 54 0.89 10.45 -34.37
C TYR A 54 0.31 9.12 -33.88
N SER A 55 0.51 8.04 -34.65
CA SER A 55 0.10 6.69 -34.25
C SER A 55 0.87 6.20 -33.02
N LEU A 56 2.16 6.49 -32.94
CA LEU A 56 2.99 6.15 -31.77
C LEU A 56 2.52 6.89 -30.52
N LEU A 57 2.27 8.19 -30.62
CA LEU A 57 1.78 9.01 -29.49
C LEU A 57 0.42 8.52 -28.97
N THR A 58 -0.49 8.16 -29.87
CA THR A 58 -1.81 7.62 -29.49
C THR A 58 -1.70 6.25 -28.82
N ALA A 59 -0.86 5.35 -29.32
CA ALA A 59 -0.58 4.05 -28.70
C ALA A 59 0.03 4.22 -27.29
N ILE A 60 0.98 5.15 -27.12
CA ILE A 60 1.54 5.47 -25.79
C ILE A 60 0.44 5.98 -24.84
N GLY A 61 -0.46 6.84 -25.31
CA GLY A 61 -1.60 7.32 -24.52
C GLY A 61 -2.52 6.18 -24.07
N LEU A 62 -2.82 5.23 -24.97
CA LEU A 62 -3.60 4.03 -24.67
C LEU A 62 -2.89 3.16 -23.63
N LEU A 63 -1.58 2.95 -23.75
CA LEU A 63 -0.79 2.18 -22.79
C LEU A 63 -0.88 2.76 -21.38
N VAL A 64 -0.72 4.09 -21.26
CA VAL A 64 -0.83 4.80 -19.97
C VAL A 64 -2.23 4.62 -19.38
N TYR A 65 -3.29 4.80 -20.18
CA TYR A 65 -4.66 4.57 -19.75
C TYR A 65 -4.87 3.14 -19.22
N LEU A 66 -4.39 2.13 -19.96
CA LEU A 66 -4.51 0.72 -19.58
C LEU A 66 -3.77 0.42 -18.27
N VAL A 67 -2.59 1.01 -18.06
CA VAL A 67 -1.82 0.86 -16.80
C VAL A 67 -2.60 1.43 -15.61
N LEU A 68 -3.17 2.63 -15.74
CA LEU A 68 -3.98 3.25 -14.68
C LEU A 68 -5.24 2.45 -14.40
N HIS A 69 -5.93 1.99 -15.44
CA HIS A 69 -7.13 1.16 -15.31
C HIS A 69 -6.82 -0.18 -14.63
N HIS A 70 -5.73 -0.84 -15.02
CA HIS A 70 -5.23 -2.07 -14.37
C HIS A 70 -4.97 -1.86 -12.89
N GLY A 71 -4.39 -0.72 -12.50
CA GLY A 71 -4.20 -0.33 -11.11
C GLY A 71 -5.50 -0.26 -10.32
N LYS A 72 -6.55 0.36 -10.90
CA LYS A 72 -7.89 0.43 -10.28
C LYS A 72 -8.52 -0.95 -10.11
N LEU A 73 -8.40 -1.83 -11.12
CA LEU A 73 -8.90 -3.21 -11.03
C LEU A 73 -8.18 -3.98 -9.92
N LYS A 74 -6.84 -3.88 -9.84
CA LYS A 74 -6.08 -4.51 -8.76
C LYS A 74 -6.48 -4.01 -7.37
N LYS A 75 -6.74 -2.71 -7.21
CA LYS A 75 -7.22 -2.16 -5.93
C LYS A 75 -8.56 -2.76 -5.53
N THR A 76 -9.48 -2.89 -6.48
CA THR A 76 -10.80 -3.51 -6.25
C THR A 76 -10.68 -5.00 -5.93
N LEU A 77 -9.74 -5.69 -6.59
CA LEU A 77 -9.45 -7.11 -6.31
C LEU A 77 -8.91 -7.30 -4.89
N ARG A 78 -7.99 -6.43 -4.44
CA ARG A 78 -7.49 -6.43 -3.06
C ARG A 78 -8.62 -6.26 -2.06
N PHE A 79 -9.51 -5.29 -2.29
CA PHE A 79 -10.68 -5.09 -1.45
C PHE A 79 -11.57 -6.34 -1.37
N ALA A 80 -11.89 -6.96 -2.52
CA ALA A 80 -12.70 -8.19 -2.54
C ALA A 80 -12.03 -9.34 -1.77
N ASN A 81 -10.71 -9.55 -1.95
CA ASN A 81 -9.96 -10.57 -1.23
C ASN A 81 -9.93 -10.32 0.27
N SER A 82 -9.69 -9.08 0.69
CA SER A 82 -9.72 -8.72 2.11
C SER A 82 -11.12 -8.91 2.70
N MET A 83 -12.18 -8.57 1.98
CA MET A 83 -13.55 -8.83 2.45
C MET A 83 -13.84 -10.31 2.61
N ILE A 84 -13.36 -11.19 1.71
CA ILE A 84 -13.46 -12.64 1.89
C ILE A 84 -12.75 -13.07 3.18
N LEU A 85 -11.50 -12.63 3.38
CA LEU A 85 -10.72 -12.97 4.57
C LEU A 85 -11.38 -12.47 5.86
N ILE A 86 -11.86 -11.23 5.88
CA ILE A 86 -12.56 -10.64 7.02
C ILE A 86 -13.78 -11.49 7.38
N ASN A 87 -14.67 -11.75 6.41
CA ASN A 87 -15.88 -12.55 6.65
C ASN A 87 -15.54 -13.99 7.07
N GLN A 88 -14.45 -14.58 6.55
CA GLN A 88 -13.96 -15.88 7.01
C GLN A 88 -13.53 -15.83 8.48
N ARG A 89 -12.79 -14.80 8.91
CA ARG A 89 -12.43 -14.62 10.33
C ARG A 89 -13.65 -14.44 11.24
N TYR A 90 -14.73 -13.80 10.78
CA TYR A 90 -15.98 -13.76 11.55
C TYR A 90 -16.59 -15.16 11.72
N LEU A 91 -16.59 -15.99 10.67
CA LEU A 91 -17.05 -17.38 10.76
C LEU A 91 -16.17 -18.22 11.67
N ASP A 92 -14.86 -18.05 11.59
CA ASP A 92 -13.91 -18.76 12.45
C ASP A 92 -14.13 -18.42 13.93
N ARG A 93 -14.53 -17.17 14.25
CA ARG A 93 -14.94 -16.79 15.61
C ARG A 93 -16.23 -17.46 16.06
N LEU A 94 -17.20 -17.64 15.15
CA LEU A 94 -18.47 -18.30 15.46
C LEU A 94 -18.32 -19.82 15.63
N ASN A 95 -17.34 -20.43 14.96
CA ASN A 95 -17.10 -21.87 14.93
C ASN A 95 -15.92 -22.31 15.83
N ASP A 96 -15.49 -21.46 16.76
CA ASP A 96 -14.36 -21.70 17.68
C ASP A 96 -12.99 -21.97 17.04
N ASN A 97 -12.84 -21.69 15.74
CA ASN A 97 -11.57 -21.76 15.01
C ASN A 97 -10.66 -20.54 15.25
N TRP A 98 -11.10 -19.55 16.03
CA TRP A 98 -10.35 -18.33 16.35
C TRP A 98 -9.03 -18.58 17.09
N VAL A 99 -8.87 -19.75 17.72
CA VAL A 99 -7.63 -20.17 18.39
C VAL A 99 -6.43 -20.21 17.43
N ASN A 100 -6.69 -20.36 16.12
CA ASN A 100 -5.66 -20.37 15.08
C ASN A 100 -5.23 -18.97 14.61
N PHE A 101 -5.83 -17.89 15.12
CA PHE A 101 -5.41 -16.53 14.77
C PHE A 101 -4.01 -16.25 15.33
N GLY A 102 -3.11 -15.71 14.49
CA GLY A 102 -1.71 -15.49 14.88
C GLY A 102 -1.46 -14.37 15.88
N ASP A 103 -2.43 -13.49 16.14
CA ASP A 103 -2.31 -12.46 17.18
C ASP A 103 -2.86 -12.99 18.51
N HIS A 104 -1.96 -13.55 19.31
CA HIS A 104 -2.26 -14.06 20.64
C HIS A 104 -2.22 -12.97 21.73
N GLY A 105 -1.70 -11.78 21.44
CA GLY A 105 -1.49 -10.74 22.46
C GLY A 105 -0.41 -11.11 23.50
N GLU A 106 0.59 -11.92 23.11
CA GLU A 106 1.71 -12.31 23.98
C GLU A 106 2.50 -11.10 24.52
N ASP A 107 2.57 -10.02 23.73
CA ASP A 107 3.22 -8.76 24.10
C ASP A 107 2.64 -8.12 25.38
N PHE A 108 1.41 -8.49 25.76
CA PHE A 108 0.69 -7.94 26.92
C PHE A 108 0.67 -8.87 28.14
N VAL A 109 1.29 -10.05 28.05
CA VAL A 109 1.28 -11.03 29.13
C VAL A 109 2.16 -10.57 30.29
N ASP A 110 1.55 -10.40 31.47
CA ASP A 110 2.23 -10.09 32.72
C ASP A 110 1.88 -11.13 33.78
N LYS A 111 2.90 -11.90 34.22
CA LYS A 111 2.76 -12.96 35.24
C LYS A 111 2.38 -12.42 36.62
N THR A 112 2.59 -11.14 36.88
CA THR A 112 2.28 -10.49 38.16
C THR A 112 0.88 -9.87 38.19
N HIS A 113 0.18 -9.86 37.06
CA HIS A 113 -1.14 -9.25 36.95
C HIS A 113 -2.20 -10.00 37.77
N ALA A 114 -3.00 -9.25 38.52
CA ALA A 114 -3.88 -9.77 39.57
C ALA A 114 -4.91 -10.84 39.14
N TYR A 115 -5.31 -10.84 37.86
CA TYR A 115 -6.33 -11.76 37.34
C TYR A 115 -6.10 -12.20 35.89
N SER A 116 -5.09 -11.66 35.21
CA SER A 116 -4.94 -11.85 33.76
C SER A 116 -4.66 -13.32 33.41
N ASN A 117 -3.81 -13.96 34.22
CA ASN A 117 -3.38 -15.34 34.02
C ASN A 117 -4.46 -16.34 34.42
N ASP A 118 -5.25 -16.04 35.46
CA ASP A 118 -6.29 -16.97 35.95
C ASP A 118 -7.53 -16.99 35.03
N LEU A 119 -7.81 -15.88 34.36
CA LEU A 119 -8.97 -15.71 33.47
C LEU A 119 -8.62 -15.77 31.98
N ASP A 120 -7.38 -16.12 31.64
CA ASP A 120 -6.86 -16.15 30.26
C ASP A 120 -7.22 -14.88 29.47
N ILE A 121 -6.90 -13.70 30.01
CA ILE A 121 -7.29 -12.42 29.42
C ILE A 121 -6.45 -12.09 28.17
N VAL A 122 -5.15 -12.36 28.21
CA VAL A 122 -4.19 -12.17 27.10
C VAL A 122 -3.30 -13.41 26.94
N GLY A 123 -2.71 -13.59 25.75
CA GLY A 123 -1.91 -14.76 25.42
C GLY A 123 -2.65 -15.79 24.56
N LYS A 124 -2.07 -16.97 24.39
CA LYS A 124 -2.63 -18.01 23.53
C LYS A 124 -3.95 -18.54 24.09
N SER A 125 -4.95 -18.69 23.23
CA SER A 125 -6.32 -19.10 23.55
C SER A 125 -7.04 -18.17 24.52
N SER A 126 -6.67 -16.89 24.55
CA SER A 126 -7.20 -15.89 25.48
C SER A 126 -8.47 -15.18 24.98
N LEU A 127 -9.13 -14.47 25.90
CA LEU A 127 -10.23 -13.55 25.58
C LEU A 127 -9.79 -12.49 24.57
N PHE A 128 -8.60 -11.89 24.74
CA PHE A 128 -8.03 -10.93 23.80
C PHE A 128 -7.96 -11.52 22.39
N GLN A 129 -7.38 -12.72 22.24
CA GLN A 129 -7.25 -13.37 20.93
C GLN A 129 -8.63 -13.59 20.27
N ARG A 130 -9.64 -13.96 21.07
CA ARG A 130 -10.99 -14.21 20.57
C ARG A 130 -11.67 -12.94 20.03
N ILE A 131 -11.63 -11.85 20.80
CA ILE A 131 -12.41 -10.64 20.51
C ILE A 131 -11.64 -9.58 19.72
N ASN A 132 -10.30 -9.66 19.64
CA ASN A 132 -9.51 -8.66 18.95
C ASN A 132 -9.85 -8.61 17.45
N LEU A 133 -10.22 -7.42 16.99
CA LEU A 133 -10.45 -7.07 15.57
C LEU A 133 -9.43 -6.04 15.08
N ALA A 134 -8.58 -5.48 15.96
CA ALA A 134 -7.60 -4.48 15.59
C ALA A 134 -6.41 -5.13 14.87
N HIS A 135 -6.04 -4.53 13.73
CA HIS A 135 -4.88 -4.96 12.92
C HIS A 135 -3.67 -4.02 13.07
N ASN A 136 -3.75 -3.02 13.95
CA ASN A 136 -2.67 -2.07 14.19
C ASN A 136 -2.29 -2.01 15.69
N TYR A 137 -1.10 -1.47 15.95
CA TYR A 137 -0.53 -1.41 17.30
C TYR A 137 -1.40 -0.64 18.29
N ILE A 138 -1.87 0.56 17.89
CA ILE A 138 -2.68 1.43 18.75
C ILE A 138 -3.98 0.74 19.18
N GLY A 139 -4.68 0.10 18.25
CA GLY A 139 -5.94 -0.59 18.54
C GLY A 139 -5.75 -1.83 19.41
N ARG A 140 -4.68 -2.61 19.17
CA ARG A 140 -4.31 -3.75 20.03
C ARG A 140 -4.04 -3.28 21.46
N ASN A 141 -3.20 -2.26 21.62
CA ASN A 141 -2.85 -1.70 22.94
C ASN A 141 -4.07 -1.12 23.64
N ALA A 142 -4.98 -0.44 22.93
CA ALA A 142 -6.20 0.10 23.50
C ALA A 142 -7.10 -1.02 24.06
N LEU A 143 -7.31 -2.09 23.28
CA LEU A 143 -8.08 -3.25 23.74
C LEU A 143 -7.42 -3.97 24.92
N ALA A 144 -6.11 -4.22 24.84
CA ALA A 144 -5.37 -4.89 25.92
C ALA A 144 -5.41 -4.05 27.21
N LYS A 145 -5.20 -2.73 27.11
CA LYS A 145 -5.34 -1.80 28.24
C LYS A 145 -6.73 -1.86 28.84
N ASP A 146 -7.77 -1.89 28.01
CA ASP A 146 -9.14 -1.94 28.48
C ASP A 146 -9.49 -3.29 29.15
N LEU A 147 -8.90 -4.39 28.70
CA LEU A 147 -9.09 -5.71 29.30
C LEU A 147 -8.29 -5.92 30.58
N LEU A 148 -7.12 -5.29 30.71
CA LEU A 148 -6.22 -5.43 31.86
C LEU A 148 -6.48 -4.38 32.95
N ASN A 149 -7.01 -3.21 32.60
CA ASN A 149 -7.29 -2.16 33.57
C ASN A 149 -8.78 -2.07 33.95
N LYS A 150 -9.08 -2.26 35.23
CA LYS A 150 -10.45 -2.43 35.75
C LYS A 150 -11.13 -1.12 36.18
N GLN A 151 -10.54 0.04 35.92
CA GLN A 151 -11.04 1.31 36.46
C GLN A 151 -11.89 2.06 35.44
N TYR A 152 -13.17 1.67 35.34
CA TYR A 152 -14.20 2.47 34.67
C TYR A 152 -15.27 2.89 35.66
N ASN A 153 -15.75 4.13 35.52
CA ASN A 153 -16.94 4.55 36.23
C ASN A 153 -18.22 4.08 35.49
N LYS A 154 -19.37 4.20 36.16
CA LYS A 154 -20.66 3.73 35.61
C LYS A 154 -21.01 4.39 34.28
N ASP A 155 -20.77 5.70 34.16
CA ASP A 155 -21.15 6.46 32.97
C ASP A 155 -20.28 6.07 31.77
N GLU A 156 -18.98 5.82 31.98
CA GLU A 156 -18.07 5.29 30.96
C GLU A 156 -18.50 3.92 30.45
N ILE A 157 -18.93 3.03 31.35
CA ILE A 157 -19.43 1.70 30.98
C ILE A 157 -20.69 1.83 30.12
N LEU A 158 -21.66 2.64 30.55
CA LEU A 158 -22.91 2.84 29.79
C LEU A 158 -22.65 3.45 28.41
N ASN A 159 -21.75 4.44 28.33
CA ASN A 159 -21.37 5.04 27.06
C ASN A 159 -20.72 4.01 26.11
N ARG A 160 -19.85 3.13 26.62
CA ARG A 160 -19.25 2.06 25.83
C ARG A 160 -20.29 1.04 25.37
N GLN A 161 -21.22 0.64 26.24
CA GLN A 161 -22.31 -0.29 25.87
C GLN A 161 -23.20 0.30 24.77
N ASN A 162 -23.58 1.56 24.87
CA ASN A 162 -24.34 2.26 23.83
C ASN A 162 -23.57 2.32 22.50
N ALA A 163 -22.26 2.58 22.55
CA ALA A 163 -21.42 2.58 21.35
C ALA A 163 -21.33 1.19 20.71
N ILE A 164 -21.24 0.12 21.51
CA ILE A 164 -21.26 -1.27 21.02
C ILE A 164 -22.61 -1.59 20.37
N GLU A 165 -23.72 -1.20 20.99
CA GLU A 165 -25.06 -1.40 20.45
C GLU A 165 -25.23 -0.67 19.11
N GLU A 166 -24.85 0.61 19.02
CA GLU A 166 -24.89 1.38 17.79
C GLU A 166 -24.07 0.72 16.67
N LEU A 167 -22.84 0.30 16.97
CA LEU A 167 -21.94 -0.32 16.00
C LEU A 167 -22.41 -1.72 15.58
N SER A 168 -23.10 -2.46 16.45
CA SER A 168 -23.62 -3.80 16.15
C SER A 168 -24.55 -3.83 14.92
N HIS A 169 -25.23 -2.70 14.66
CA HIS A 169 -26.10 -2.53 13.49
C HIS A 169 -25.37 -2.07 12.23
N LYS A 170 -24.10 -1.64 12.33
CA LYS A 170 -23.31 -1.02 11.25
C LYS A 170 -22.21 -1.95 10.72
N LEU A 171 -22.56 -3.18 10.37
CA LEU A 171 -21.58 -4.20 9.97
C LEU A 171 -20.71 -3.79 8.76
N ASP A 172 -21.27 -3.12 7.75
CA ASP A 172 -20.48 -2.64 6.59
C ASP A 172 -19.42 -1.61 7.00
N PHE A 173 -19.75 -0.74 7.95
CA PHE A 173 -18.80 0.24 8.49
C PHE A 173 -17.65 -0.47 9.22
N ILE A 174 -17.96 -1.42 10.11
CA ILE A 174 -16.94 -2.18 10.86
C ILE A 174 -16.00 -2.93 9.89
N GLN A 175 -16.55 -3.65 8.90
CA GLN A 175 -15.74 -4.41 7.95
C GLN A 175 -14.87 -3.51 7.07
N ASN A 176 -15.37 -2.33 6.67
CA ASN A 176 -14.57 -1.35 5.94
C ASN A 176 -13.45 -0.76 6.80
N LEU A 177 -13.74 -0.45 8.07
CA LEU A 177 -12.72 0.01 9.02
C LEU A 177 -11.64 -1.06 9.23
N GLU A 178 -12.06 -2.32 9.38
CA GLU A 178 -11.17 -3.46 9.48
C GLU A 178 -10.27 -3.58 8.24
N TYR A 179 -10.85 -3.46 7.03
CA TYR A 179 -10.12 -3.47 5.77
C TYR A 179 -9.05 -2.36 5.68
N GLU A 180 -9.39 -1.13 6.07
CA GLU A 180 -8.43 -0.02 6.05
C GLU A 180 -7.26 -0.29 7.02
N SER A 181 -7.54 -0.91 8.18
CA SER A 181 -6.50 -1.25 9.16
C SER A 181 -5.63 -2.45 8.78
N MET A 182 -6.13 -3.40 7.98
CA MET A 182 -5.39 -4.61 7.58
C MET A 182 -4.15 -4.34 6.73
N ASN A 183 -4.10 -3.20 6.03
CA ASN A 183 -2.98 -2.88 5.16
C ASN A 183 -1.79 -2.28 5.93
N THR A 184 -1.97 -1.95 7.21
CA THR A 184 -0.90 -1.42 8.05
C THR A 184 -0.16 -2.56 8.76
N LYS A 185 1.17 -2.52 8.79
CA LYS A 185 1.91 -3.42 9.68
C LYS A 185 1.68 -3.00 11.14
N ILE A 186 1.65 -3.98 12.04
CA ILE A 186 1.62 -3.74 13.48
C ILE A 186 3.01 -3.26 13.89
N LEU A 187 3.21 -1.94 13.83
CA LEU A 187 4.45 -1.28 14.21
C LEU A 187 4.16 -0.23 15.27
N ASN A 188 5.10 -0.10 16.20
CA ASN A 188 5.06 0.89 17.25
C ASN A 188 5.31 2.29 16.64
N PRO A 189 4.36 3.23 16.71
CA PRO A 189 4.52 4.57 16.15
C PRO A 189 5.75 5.31 16.71
N GLU A 190 6.09 5.04 17.96
CA GLU A 190 7.25 5.60 18.68
C GLU A 190 8.58 5.19 18.02
N ASP A 191 8.65 4.02 17.37
CA ASP A 191 9.84 3.58 16.64
C ASP A 191 10.06 4.43 15.38
N LEU A 192 8.96 4.86 14.73
CA LEU A 192 9.03 5.77 13.59
C LEU A 192 9.40 7.18 14.04
N ILE A 193 8.79 7.67 15.11
CA ILE A 193 9.08 9.00 15.67
C ILE A 193 10.55 9.07 16.09
N SER A 194 11.04 8.08 16.84
CA SER A 194 12.45 8.01 17.25
C SER A 194 13.41 7.84 16.06
N TYR A 195 13.01 7.14 14.99
CA TYR A 195 13.79 7.08 13.75
C TYR A 195 13.94 8.48 13.13
N PHE A 196 12.85 9.24 13.01
CA PHE A 196 12.91 10.59 12.44
C PHE A 196 13.70 11.57 13.33
N GLU A 197 13.49 11.54 14.63
CA GLU A 197 14.19 12.41 15.60
C GLU A 197 15.71 12.16 15.61
N ASN A 198 16.15 10.92 15.45
CA ASN A 198 17.57 10.56 15.47
C ASN A 198 18.23 10.53 14.08
N SER A 199 17.45 10.67 13.01
CA SER A 199 17.99 10.62 11.64
C SER A 199 18.66 11.93 11.23
N LYS A 200 20.00 11.95 11.28
CA LYS A 200 20.84 12.99 10.61
C LYS A 200 20.89 12.84 9.08
N GLU A 201 20.21 11.85 8.51
CA GLU A 201 20.38 11.40 7.12
C GLU A 201 19.59 12.22 6.08
N PHE A 202 18.69 13.11 6.51
CA PHE A 202 17.82 13.87 5.60
C PHE A 202 18.48 15.08 4.93
N THR A 203 19.70 15.44 5.31
CA THR A 203 20.36 16.64 4.79
C THR A 203 21.39 16.28 3.72
N TYR A 204 21.01 16.45 2.45
CA TYR A 204 21.98 16.57 1.35
C TYR A 204 22.88 17.78 1.62
N SER A 205 24.20 17.65 1.44
CA SER A 205 25.12 18.78 1.58
C SER A 205 24.76 19.88 0.58
N ASN A 206 24.96 21.16 0.93
CA ASN A 206 24.56 22.30 0.08
C ASN A 206 25.03 22.17 -1.38
N ASN A 207 26.22 21.62 -1.61
CA ASN A 207 26.79 21.43 -2.95
C ASN A 207 26.02 20.38 -3.76
N THR A 208 25.57 19.29 -3.15
CA THR A 208 24.76 18.26 -3.83
C THR A 208 23.36 18.76 -4.17
N ARG A 209 22.77 19.61 -3.32
CA ARG A 209 21.47 20.26 -3.58
C ARG A 209 21.54 21.25 -4.74
N LEU A 210 22.59 22.06 -4.79
CA LEU A 210 22.85 22.94 -5.94
C LEU A 210 23.03 22.12 -7.22
N LEU A 211 23.83 21.06 -7.18
CA LEU A 211 24.05 20.20 -8.35
C LEU A 211 22.74 19.60 -8.88
N ILE A 212 21.90 19.02 -8.01
CA ILE A 212 20.62 18.40 -8.38
C ILE A 212 19.63 19.42 -8.99
N ASN A 213 19.63 20.66 -8.51
CA ASN A 213 18.73 21.71 -9.01
C ASN A 213 19.19 22.34 -10.33
N PHE A 214 20.50 22.53 -10.52
CA PHE A 214 21.04 23.20 -11.71
C PHE A 214 21.25 22.25 -12.91
N LEU A 215 21.48 20.96 -12.68
CA LEU A 215 21.75 19.98 -13.73
C LEU A 215 20.60 19.85 -14.76
N PRO A 216 19.30 19.77 -14.37
CA PRO A 216 18.19 19.69 -15.33
C PRO A 216 18.11 20.93 -16.22
N LEU A 217 18.35 22.12 -15.66
CA LEU A 217 18.36 23.36 -16.42
C LEU A 217 19.48 23.36 -17.48
N LEU A 218 20.66 22.87 -17.11
CA LEU A 218 21.81 22.75 -18.00
C LEU A 218 21.59 21.70 -19.11
N THR A 219 20.84 20.64 -18.84
CA THR A 219 20.45 19.65 -19.87
C THR A 219 19.45 20.23 -20.87
N LEU A 220 18.48 21.04 -20.40
CA LEU A 220 17.49 21.71 -21.23
C LEU A 220 18.14 22.74 -22.17
N THR A 221 19.09 23.52 -21.67
CA THR A 221 19.83 24.50 -22.48
C THR A 221 20.71 23.82 -23.52
N SER A 222 21.39 22.71 -23.18
CA SER A 222 22.20 21.98 -24.15
C SER A 222 21.36 21.30 -25.23
N LEU A 223 20.16 20.81 -24.87
CA LEU A 223 19.21 20.24 -25.82
C LEU A 223 18.67 21.32 -26.78
N ALA A 224 18.31 22.50 -26.26
CA ALA A 224 17.85 23.62 -27.06
C ALA A 224 18.93 24.12 -28.04
N LEU A 225 20.18 24.24 -27.58
CA LEU A 225 21.32 24.60 -28.42
C LEU A 225 21.58 23.58 -29.54
N PHE A 226 21.43 22.28 -29.27
CA PHE A 226 21.52 21.25 -30.29
C PHE A 226 20.45 21.42 -31.38
N PHE A 227 19.19 21.69 -31.00
CA PHE A 227 18.11 21.92 -31.95
C PHE A 227 18.29 23.18 -32.80
N ILE A 228 18.84 24.25 -32.23
CA ILE A 228 19.08 25.53 -32.94
C ILE A 228 20.26 25.43 -33.90
N LEU A 229 21.39 24.89 -33.44
CA LEU A 229 22.65 24.91 -34.19
C LEU A 229 22.77 23.78 -35.22
N LYS A 230 22.02 22.68 -35.09
CA LYS A 230 22.03 21.51 -35.99
C LYS A 230 23.44 20.93 -36.26
N ILE A 231 24.37 21.12 -35.33
CA ILE A 231 25.73 20.56 -35.42
C ILE A 231 25.72 19.13 -34.89
N SER A 232 26.03 18.16 -35.75
CA SER A 232 26.01 16.72 -35.44
C SER A 232 26.93 16.34 -34.26
N SER A 233 28.10 16.98 -34.14
CA SER A 233 29.08 16.70 -33.06
C SER A 233 28.61 17.13 -31.66
N LEU A 234 27.56 17.96 -31.55
CA LEU A 234 27.05 18.44 -30.27
C LEU A 234 26.12 17.45 -29.56
N PHE A 235 25.72 16.35 -30.22
CA PHE A 235 24.81 15.34 -29.66
C PHE A 235 25.38 14.60 -28.44
N LEU A 236 26.71 14.46 -28.35
CA LEU A 236 27.38 13.76 -27.25
C LEU A 236 27.18 14.44 -25.90
N VAL A 237 27.03 15.76 -25.88
CA VAL A 237 26.91 16.57 -24.65
C VAL A 237 25.58 16.34 -23.91
N PRO A 238 24.39 16.52 -24.52
CA PRO A 238 23.12 16.21 -23.87
C PRO A 238 23.00 14.72 -23.52
N PHE A 239 23.55 13.82 -24.35
CA PHE A 239 23.53 12.39 -24.06
C PHE A 239 24.31 12.07 -22.77
N LEU A 240 25.54 12.57 -22.63
CA LEU A 240 26.33 12.42 -21.41
C LEU A 240 25.63 13.00 -20.18
N LEU A 241 25.05 14.19 -20.30
CA LEU A 241 24.34 14.83 -19.18
C LEU A 241 23.12 14.02 -18.72
N VAL A 242 22.34 13.47 -19.66
CA VAL A 242 21.21 12.57 -19.34
C VAL A 242 21.71 11.30 -18.66
N THR A 243 22.81 10.71 -19.14
CA THR A 243 23.39 9.50 -18.49
C THR A 243 23.87 9.78 -17.06
N ILE A 244 24.50 10.94 -16.82
CA ILE A 244 24.90 11.36 -15.48
C ILE A 244 23.68 11.58 -14.59
N GLN A 245 22.62 12.16 -15.12
CA GLN A 245 21.38 12.39 -14.37
C GLN A 245 20.66 11.08 -14.02
N ILE A 246 20.68 10.10 -14.92
CA ILE A 246 20.18 8.74 -14.65
C ILE A 246 21.04 8.06 -13.58
N LEU A 247 22.37 8.18 -13.63
CA LEU A 247 23.28 7.62 -12.61
C LEU A 247 23.05 8.25 -11.23
N LEU A 248 22.92 9.58 -11.16
CA LEU A 248 22.58 10.28 -9.92
C LEU A 248 21.21 9.88 -9.39
N TRP A 249 20.23 9.70 -10.29
CA TRP A 249 18.91 9.19 -9.91
C TRP A 249 18.99 7.76 -9.37
N LEU A 250 19.77 6.86 -9.98
CA LEU A 250 19.96 5.49 -9.51
C LEU A 250 20.66 5.43 -8.13
N ILE A 251 21.67 6.26 -7.91
CA ILE A 251 22.35 6.36 -6.60
C ILE A 251 21.41 6.95 -5.54
N GLY A 252 20.67 8.01 -5.92
CA GLY A 252 19.66 8.64 -5.07
C GLY A 252 18.50 7.70 -4.74
N LEU A 253 18.06 6.89 -5.70
CA LEU A 253 17.06 5.86 -5.51
C LEU A 253 17.49 4.86 -4.45
N LYS A 254 18.70 4.31 -4.52
CA LYS A 254 19.13 3.31 -3.53
C LYS A 254 19.15 3.87 -2.10
N LYS A 255 19.51 5.15 -1.93
CA LYS A 255 19.51 5.83 -0.62
C LYS A 255 18.10 6.21 -0.18
N ASN A 256 17.25 6.64 -1.10
CA ASN A 256 15.86 6.99 -0.81
C ASN A 256 15.00 5.74 -0.60
N ASP A 257 15.28 4.63 -1.28
CA ASP A 257 14.56 3.37 -1.18
C ASP A 257 14.72 2.75 0.21
N SER A 258 15.90 2.79 0.82
CA SER A 258 16.06 2.32 2.21
C SER A 258 15.29 3.17 3.22
N ILE A 259 15.14 4.47 2.95
CA ILE A 259 14.36 5.42 3.78
C ILE A 259 12.86 5.20 3.53
N LEU A 260 12.46 5.09 2.27
CA LEU A 260 11.09 4.86 1.84
C LEU A 260 10.60 3.46 2.19
N GLU A 261 11.49 2.48 2.32
CA GLU A 261 11.18 1.16 2.83
C GLU A 261 10.79 1.28 4.30
N LYS A 262 11.60 1.95 5.14
CA LYS A 262 11.27 2.20 6.56
C LYS A 262 9.96 2.96 6.75
N VAL A 263 9.68 3.96 5.93
CA VAL A 263 8.39 4.70 5.98
C VAL A 263 7.25 3.87 5.38
N GLY A 264 7.53 3.10 4.33
CA GLY A 264 6.60 2.22 3.65
C GLY A 264 6.16 1.04 4.51
N LEU A 265 6.94 0.67 5.54
CA LEU A 265 6.52 -0.28 6.57
C LEU A 265 5.28 0.20 7.34
N PHE A 266 5.06 1.53 7.46
CA PHE A 266 3.96 2.14 8.21
C PHE A 266 2.76 2.56 7.33
N LYS A 267 2.76 2.23 6.03
CA LYS A 267 1.73 2.64 5.06
C LYS A 267 0.79 1.50 4.69
#